data_AF-A0A223HUV2-F1
#
_entry.id   AF-A0A223HUV2-F1
#
_cell.length_a   1.000
_cell.length_b   1.000
_cell.length_c   1.000
_cell.angle_alpha   90.00
_cell.angle_beta   90.00
_cell.angle_gamma   90.00
#
_symmetry.space_group_name_H-M   'P 1'
#
loop_
_entity.id
_entity.type
_entity.pdbx_description
1 polymer ?
#
loop_
_entity_poly.entity_id
_entity_poly.type
_entity_poly.pdbx_seq_one_letter_code
_entity_poly.pdbx_strand_id
1 'polypeptide(L)'
;MMNRNKIRVLAFYLPQFHPIPENDKWYGKGFTEWTNVGKAKPLFRGHYQPRVPADLGYYDLRVPETRQAQADMAREYGVEAFCYWHYWFGNGRRLLERPFNEVLESGKPDFPFCLAWANHSWRGIYNGVKTKESLIDQTYGGLSDYERHFYDVLPAFEDKRYVTVDGKPFFLIFAPAEIPDSREFIDCWQRLAARNGLTGIHFVAHTYQPNDIDNFLSMGYDAVNVVRLFEYQRIGISFVQKVLNKVNREVFKHGFWCQYKDAMKYFSGKEDERENAYPTIIPNWDHSPRTGRYGAILKDSTPQLFQKHVEQTVHLILNKDDDHRIVILKSWNEWAEGNYVEPDLNFGRGYLEALRTALQKDIR
;
A
#
# COMPACT_ATOMS: atom_id res chain seq x y z
N MET A 1 8.47 9.39 -28.80
CA MET A 1 9.65 8.56 -28.47
C MET A 1 9.34 7.88 -27.14
N MET A 2 9.19 6.55 -27.13
CA MET A 2 8.99 5.79 -25.89
C MET A 2 10.23 5.97 -25.01
N ASN A 3 10.02 6.44 -23.79
CA ASN A 3 11.07 6.76 -22.84
C ASN A 3 11.65 5.42 -22.34
N ARG A 4 12.74 4.94 -22.96
CA ARG A 4 13.38 3.62 -22.74
C ARG A 4 13.84 3.32 -21.30
N ASN A 5 13.63 4.24 -20.35
CA ASN A 5 14.00 4.14 -18.92
C ASN A 5 12.84 4.48 -17.97
N LYS A 6 11.57 4.34 -18.39
CA LYS A 6 10.43 4.74 -17.55
C LYS A 6 10.22 3.75 -16.40
N ILE A 7 10.50 4.18 -15.17
CA ILE A 7 10.08 3.49 -13.95
C ILE A 7 8.58 3.73 -13.72
N ARG A 8 7.84 2.68 -13.38
CA ARG A 8 6.40 2.69 -13.15
C ARG A 8 6.12 2.65 -11.65
N VAL A 9 5.82 3.81 -11.05
CA VAL A 9 5.53 3.88 -9.61
C VAL A 9 4.02 3.77 -9.37
N LEU A 10 3.59 2.67 -8.73
CA LEU A 10 2.20 2.45 -8.33
C LEU A 10 2.09 2.70 -6.82
N ALA A 11 1.31 3.70 -6.39
CA ALA A 11 1.21 4.07 -4.98
C ALA A 11 -0.03 3.48 -4.33
N PHE A 12 0.13 2.73 -3.23
CA PHE A 12 -1.01 2.29 -2.44
C PHE A 12 -1.82 3.48 -1.94
N TYR A 13 -3.14 3.39 -2.10
CA TYR A 13 -4.06 4.47 -1.84
C TYR A 13 -5.22 4.00 -0.96
N LEU A 14 -5.30 4.58 0.24
CA LEU A 14 -6.26 4.24 1.27
C LEU A 14 -7.56 5.05 1.11
N PRO A 15 -8.73 4.40 0.96
CA PRO A 15 -10.01 5.09 0.83
C PRO A 15 -10.62 5.56 2.17
N GLN A 16 -10.06 5.18 3.32
CA GLN A 16 -10.65 5.33 4.67
C GLN A 16 -10.59 6.76 5.27
N PHE A 17 -10.79 7.77 4.44
CA PHE A 17 -10.90 9.18 4.82
C PHE A 17 -12.33 9.71 4.61
N HIS A 18 -13.32 8.87 4.91
CA HIS A 18 -14.73 9.21 4.95
C HIS A 18 -15.44 8.27 5.94
N PRO A 19 -16.49 8.72 6.63
CA PRO A 19 -17.22 7.87 7.57
C PRO A 19 -18.08 6.85 6.82
N ILE A 20 -18.19 5.65 7.39
CA ILE A 20 -19.13 4.60 6.98
C ILE A 20 -19.88 4.08 8.21
N PRO A 21 -21.12 3.57 8.07
CA PRO A 21 -21.92 3.10 9.20
C PRO A 21 -21.21 2.04 10.06
N GLU A 22 -20.44 1.15 9.44
CA GLU A 22 -19.70 0.08 10.10
C GLU A 22 -18.60 0.64 11.01
N ASN A 23 -17.77 1.55 10.48
CA ASN A 23 -16.73 2.21 11.26
C ASN A 23 -17.31 3.07 12.38
N ASP A 24 -18.43 3.74 12.14
CA ASP A 24 -19.14 4.50 13.17
C ASP A 24 -19.59 3.60 14.33
N LYS A 25 -20.05 2.38 14.02
CA LYS A 25 -20.42 1.37 15.01
C LYS A 25 -19.21 0.83 15.78
N TRP A 26 -18.07 0.63 15.10
CA TRP A 26 -16.89 -0.01 15.70
C TRP A 26 -16.00 0.96 16.48
N TYR A 27 -15.82 2.19 15.98
CA TYR A 27 -14.82 3.13 16.48
C TYR A 27 -15.43 4.44 17.02
N GLY A 28 -16.74 4.61 16.85
CA GLY A 28 -17.48 5.80 17.26
C GLY A 28 -17.90 6.67 16.07
N LYS A 29 -18.99 7.42 16.27
CA LYS A 29 -19.62 8.24 15.23
C LYS A 29 -18.63 9.21 14.57
N GLY A 30 -18.63 9.23 13.23
CA GLY A 30 -17.78 10.09 12.41
C GLY A 30 -16.34 9.58 12.28
N PHE A 31 -16.08 8.31 12.54
CA PHE A 31 -14.71 7.79 12.49
C PHE A 31 -14.15 7.83 11.07
N THR A 32 -12.94 8.35 10.96
CA THR A 32 -12.05 8.26 9.81
C THR A 32 -10.63 8.05 10.33
N GLU A 33 -9.69 7.72 9.44
CA GLU A 33 -8.29 7.59 9.83
C GLU A 33 -7.70 8.86 10.46
N TRP A 34 -8.24 10.04 10.14
CA TRP A 34 -7.89 11.29 10.80
C TRP A 34 -8.13 11.28 12.32
N THR A 35 -9.06 10.48 12.80
CA THR A 35 -9.31 10.32 14.24
C THR A 35 -8.10 9.72 14.95
N ASN A 36 -7.43 8.73 14.34
CA ASN A 36 -6.22 8.13 14.89
C ASN A 36 -5.04 9.12 14.82
N VAL A 37 -4.89 9.80 13.69
CA VAL A 37 -3.83 10.80 13.47
C VAL A 37 -3.94 11.95 14.47
N GLY A 38 -5.12 12.55 14.61
CA GLY A 38 -5.33 13.71 15.48
C GLY A 38 -5.23 13.39 16.98
N LYS A 39 -5.44 12.14 17.38
CA LYS A 39 -5.29 11.68 18.78
C LYS A 39 -3.87 11.22 19.13
N ALA A 40 -3.00 11.05 18.14
CA ALA A 40 -1.65 10.54 18.34
C ALA A 40 -0.84 11.47 19.26
N LYS A 41 0.02 10.87 20.09
CA LYS A 41 0.88 11.58 21.05
C LYS A 41 2.30 11.06 20.96
N PRO A 42 3.32 11.92 21.19
CA PRO A 42 4.69 11.48 21.31
C PRO A 42 4.82 10.40 22.40
N LEU A 43 5.38 9.25 22.02
CA LEU A 43 5.69 8.18 22.96
C LEU A 43 7.04 8.36 23.66
N PHE A 44 7.97 9.11 23.08
CA PHE A 44 9.29 9.38 23.64
C PHE A 44 9.82 10.73 23.14
N ARG A 45 10.89 11.25 23.76
CA ARG A 45 11.48 12.53 23.37
C ARG A 45 11.95 12.52 21.92
N GLY A 46 11.51 13.50 21.14
CA GLY A 46 11.83 13.61 19.71
C GLY A 46 10.96 12.75 18.79
N HIS A 47 9.93 12.07 19.32
CA HIS A 47 8.92 11.40 18.50
C HIS A 47 7.93 12.45 17.96
N TYR A 48 7.93 12.64 16.63
CA TYR A 48 7.04 13.60 15.97
C TYR A 48 5.61 13.05 15.82
N GLN A 49 4.74 13.40 16.78
CA GLN A 49 3.30 13.17 16.76
C GLN A 49 2.59 14.34 17.50
N PRO A 50 1.34 14.68 17.14
CA PRO A 50 0.64 14.23 15.95
C PRO A 50 1.29 14.79 14.67
N ARG A 51 1.25 14.01 13.59
CA ARG A 51 1.61 14.48 12.25
C ARG A 51 0.44 15.29 11.67
N VAL A 52 0.72 16.43 11.06
CA VAL A 52 -0.31 17.37 10.59
C VAL A 52 -0.19 17.54 9.07
N PRO A 53 -1.24 17.24 8.29
CA PRO A 53 -1.25 17.47 6.84
C PRO A 53 -1.12 18.96 6.51
N ALA A 54 -0.40 19.28 5.43
CA ALA A 54 -0.20 20.63 4.95
C ALA A 54 -1.23 20.98 3.85
N ASP A 55 -0.86 20.85 2.57
CA ASP A 55 -1.58 21.38 1.40
C ASP A 55 -3.07 20.98 1.31
N LEU A 56 -3.42 19.75 1.71
CA LEU A 56 -4.76 19.19 1.58
C LEU A 56 -5.56 19.15 2.90
N GLY A 57 -4.91 19.47 4.03
CA GLY A 57 -5.52 19.38 5.35
C GLY A 57 -6.11 18.01 5.69
N TYR A 58 -7.02 17.98 6.65
CA TYR A 58 -7.77 16.78 7.06
C TYR A 58 -8.95 16.55 6.12
N TYR A 59 -8.64 16.16 4.87
CA TYR A 59 -9.61 16.06 3.78
C TYR A 59 -10.66 14.93 3.95
N ASP A 60 -11.70 14.97 3.11
CA ASP A 60 -12.68 13.89 2.94
C ASP A 60 -12.64 13.39 1.49
N LEU A 61 -12.46 12.08 1.28
CA LEU A 61 -12.30 11.52 -0.07
C LEU A 61 -13.57 11.46 -0.90
N ARG A 62 -14.72 11.86 -0.35
CA ARG A 62 -15.95 12.11 -1.11
C ARG A 62 -15.88 13.44 -1.87
N VAL A 63 -14.98 14.34 -1.49
CA VAL A 63 -14.78 15.63 -2.16
C VAL A 63 -14.00 15.43 -3.46
N PRO A 64 -14.59 15.71 -4.64
CA PRO A 64 -13.92 15.52 -5.93
C PRO A 64 -12.63 16.35 -6.06
N GLU A 65 -12.62 17.58 -5.54
CA GLU A 65 -11.48 18.50 -5.61
C GLU A 65 -10.28 17.96 -4.85
N THR A 66 -10.49 17.26 -3.73
CA THR A 66 -9.42 16.57 -2.99
C THR A 66 -8.78 15.50 -3.86
N ARG A 67 -9.59 14.62 -4.47
CA ARG A 67 -9.08 13.54 -5.34
C ARG A 67 -8.36 14.09 -6.55
N GLN A 68 -8.87 15.19 -7.14
CA GLN A 68 -8.22 15.88 -8.24
C GLN A 68 -6.86 16.45 -7.83
N ALA A 69 -6.77 17.15 -6.70
CA ALA A 69 -5.53 17.70 -6.20
C ALA A 69 -4.48 16.61 -5.87
N GLN A 70 -4.91 15.47 -5.31
CA GLN A 70 -4.02 14.33 -5.07
C GLN A 70 -3.49 13.73 -6.37
N ALA A 71 -4.36 13.54 -7.38
CA ALA A 71 -3.95 13.02 -8.68
C ALA A 71 -2.99 13.96 -9.42
N ASP A 72 -3.22 15.27 -9.35
CA ASP A 72 -2.35 16.26 -9.96
C ASP A 72 -0.98 16.30 -9.30
N MET A 73 -0.95 16.23 -7.97
CA MET A 73 0.28 16.12 -7.19
C MET A 73 1.01 14.80 -7.51
N ALA A 74 0.33 13.66 -7.53
CA ALA A 74 0.92 12.37 -7.85
C ALA A 74 1.60 12.38 -9.23
N ARG A 75 0.91 12.92 -10.24
CA ARG A 75 1.45 13.10 -11.60
C ARG A 75 2.67 14.01 -11.63
N GLU A 76 2.65 15.12 -10.91
CA GLU A 76 3.76 16.09 -10.85
C GLU A 76 5.06 15.46 -10.30
N TYR A 77 4.94 14.52 -9.37
CA TYR A 77 6.07 13.92 -8.64
C TYR A 77 6.44 12.51 -9.08
N GLY A 78 5.91 12.03 -10.21
CA GLY A 78 6.37 10.81 -10.86
C GLY A 78 5.66 9.52 -10.40
N VAL A 79 4.51 9.63 -9.73
CA VAL A 79 3.62 8.49 -9.51
C VAL A 79 2.84 8.23 -10.80
N GLU A 80 2.88 7.00 -11.30
CA GLU A 80 2.15 6.58 -12.50
C GLU A 80 0.66 6.42 -12.21
N ALA A 81 0.33 5.78 -11.10
CA ALA A 81 -1.03 5.42 -10.76
C ALA A 81 -1.26 5.27 -9.25
N PHE A 82 -2.52 5.41 -8.85
CA PHE A 82 -2.97 4.97 -7.53
C PHE A 82 -3.44 3.51 -7.57
N CYS A 83 -2.92 2.71 -6.64
CA CYS A 83 -3.36 1.35 -6.39
C CYS A 83 -4.35 1.39 -5.21
N TYR A 84 -5.65 1.47 -5.53
CA TYR A 84 -6.71 1.58 -4.54
C TYR A 84 -6.86 0.27 -3.77
N TRP A 85 -6.92 0.36 -2.44
CA TRP A 85 -7.39 -0.76 -1.64
C TRP A 85 -8.86 -1.06 -1.98
N HIS A 86 -9.09 -2.24 -2.53
CA HIS A 86 -10.40 -2.81 -2.84
C HIS A 86 -10.79 -3.81 -1.76
N TYR A 87 -11.96 -3.64 -1.16
CA TYR A 87 -12.44 -4.51 -0.09
C TYR A 87 -13.65 -5.31 -0.56
N TRP A 88 -13.44 -6.63 -0.65
CA TRP A 88 -14.47 -7.61 -0.94
C TRP A 88 -14.38 -8.75 0.09
N PHE A 89 -15.39 -8.86 0.94
CA PHE A 89 -15.42 -9.82 2.06
C PHE A 89 -16.15 -11.12 1.73
N GLY A 90 -16.59 -11.26 0.48
CA GLY A 90 -17.40 -12.39 0.01
C GLY A 90 -18.90 -12.07 -0.01
N ASN A 91 -19.61 -12.81 -0.86
CA ASN A 91 -21.05 -12.72 -1.08
C ASN A 91 -21.55 -11.31 -1.44
N GLY A 92 -20.79 -10.55 -2.22
CA GLY A 92 -21.17 -9.19 -2.62
C GLY A 92 -20.90 -8.12 -1.56
N ARG A 93 -20.36 -8.47 -0.40
CA ARG A 93 -20.12 -7.52 0.68
C ARG A 93 -18.84 -6.73 0.43
N ARG A 94 -18.99 -5.41 0.33
CA ARG A 94 -17.89 -4.43 0.22
C ARG A 94 -17.93 -3.42 1.35
N LEU A 95 -16.81 -2.75 1.59
CA LEU A 95 -16.70 -1.58 2.47
C LEU A 95 -15.74 -0.57 1.85
N LEU A 96 -15.88 0.71 2.22
CA LEU A 96 -15.01 1.81 1.78
C LEU A 96 -14.95 2.03 0.26
N GLU A 97 -15.89 1.46 -0.49
CA GLU A 97 -15.92 1.44 -1.96
C GLU A 97 -16.26 2.80 -2.58
N ARG A 98 -16.95 3.66 -1.82
CA ARG A 98 -17.55 4.89 -2.34
C ARG A 98 -16.56 5.82 -3.06
N PRO A 99 -15.38 6.16 -2.51
CA PRO A 99 -14.45 7.06 -3.20
C PRO A 99 -14.02 6.52 -4.56
N PHE A 100 -13.76 5.22 -4.67
CA PHE A 100 -13.35 4.59 -5.92
C PHE A 100 -14.51 4.48 -6.92
N ASN A 101 -15.71 4.06 -6.48
CA ASN A 101 -16.89 4.04 -7.34
C ASN A 101 -17.15 5.42 -7.96
N GLU A 102 -17.07 6.49 -7.17
CA GLU A 102 -17.23 7.84 -7.69
C GLU A 102 -16.12 8.24 -8.68
N VAL A 103 -14.89 7.74 -8.54
CA VAL A 103 -13.80 7.97 -9.53
C VAL A 103 -14.08 7.26 -10.85
N LEU A 104 -14.62 6.05 -10.77
CA LEU A 104 -14.98 5.25 -11.94
C LEU A 104 -16.18 5.87 -12.67
N GLU A 105 -17.27 6.14 -11.95
CA GLU A 105 -18.50 6.72 -12.49
C GLU A 105 -18.30 8.10 -13.10
N SER A 106 -17.53 8.98 -12.45
CA SER A 106 -17.31 10.34 -12.93
C SER A 106 -16.25 10.44 -14.03
N GLY A 107 -15.43 9.41 -14.23
CA GLY A 107 -14.24 9.49 -15.08
C GLY A 107 -13.17 10.47 -14.54
N LYS A 108 -13.28 10.92 -13.29
CA LYS A 108 -12.41 11.94 -12.68
C LYS A 108 -11.87 11.49 -11.31
N PRO A 109 -10.60 11.79 -10.99
CA PRO A 109 -9.61 12.48 -11.82
C PRO A 109 -9.17 11.64 -13.04
N ASP A 110 -8.72 12.31 -14.10
CA ASP A 110 -8.14 11.63 -15.27
C ASP A 110 -6.70 11.19 -14.96
N PHE A 111 -6.58 10.22 -14.06
CA PHE A 111 -5.31 9.70 -13.55
C PHE A 111 -5.35 8.17 -13.54
N PRO A 112 -4.26 7.50 -13.92
CA PRO A 112 -4.25 6.04 -13.95
C PRO A 112 -4.47 5.42 -12.57
N PHE A 113 -5.08 4.23 -12.57
CA PHE A 113 -5.34 3.49 -11.34
C PHE A 113 -5.28 1.98 -11.53
N CYS A 114 -5.15 1.25 -10.44
CA CYS A 114 -5.37 -0.19 -10.36
C CYS A 114 -5.92 -0.56 -8.99
N LEU A 115 -6.27 -1.84 -8.81
CA LEU A 115 -6.85 -2.34 -7.57
C LEU A 115 -5.92 -3.33 -6.87
N ALA A 116 -5.93 -3.24 -5.53
CA ALA A 116 -5.34 -4.22 -4.63
C ALA A 116 -6.43 -4.78 -3.71
N TRP A 117 -6.75 -6.06 -3.83
CA TRP A 117 -7.71 -6.71 -2.95
C TRP A 117 -7.12 -6.94 -1.56
N ALA A 118 -7.61 -6.18 -0.59
CA ALA A 118 -7.28 -6.33 0.82
C ALA A 118 -8.09 -7.48 1.44
N ASN A 119 -7.71 -8.72 1.09
CA ASN A 119 -8.48 -9.94 1.36
C ASN A 119 -8.17 -10.58 2.72
N HIS A 120 -8.28 -9.81 3.80
CA HIS A 120 -8.06 -10.31 5.16
C HIS A 120 -9.18 -9.84 6.10
N SER A 121 -9.52 -10.66 7.10
CA SER A 121 -10.49 -10.27 8.13
C SER A 121 -9.98 -9.09 8.95
N TRP A 122 -10.87 -8.15 9.27
CA TRP A 122 -10.52 -7.03 10.12
C TRP A 122 -10.73 -7.40 11.58
N ARG A 123 -9.66 -7.35 12.38
CA ARG A 123 -9.75 -7.61 13.82
C ARG A 123 -9.57 -6.31 14.60
N GLY A 124 -10.38 -6.09 15.63
CA GLY A 124 -10.42 -4.83 16.38
C GLY A 124 -9.07 -4.36 16.93
N ILE A 125 -8.19 -5.30 17.32
CA ILE A 125 -6.89 -5.01 17.92
C ILE A 125 -5.98 -4.21 16.98
N TYR A 126 -6.07 -4.42 15.66
CA TYR A 126 -5.22 -3.73 14.68
C TYR A 126 -5.58 -2.24 14.54
N ASN A 127 -6.79 -1.85 14.96
CA ASN A 127 -7.31 -0.48 14.92
C ASN A 127 -7.61 0.07 16.32
N GLY A 128 -6.94 -0.44 17.36
CA GLY A 128 -7.01 0.09 18.72
C GLY A 128 -8.27 -0.30 19.52
N VAL A 129 -9.14 -1.17 18.98
CA VAL A 129 -10.31 -1.70 19.67
C VAL A 129 -9.90 -2.94 20.48
N LYS A 130 -10.21 -2.94 21.79
CA LYS A 130 -9.88 -4.04 22.71
C LYS A 130 -10.85 -5.23 22.61
N THR A 131 -11.23 -5.63 21.41
CA THR A 131 -12.06 -6.82 21.19
C THR A 131 -11.23 -7.93 20.54
N LYS A 132 -11.39 -9.17 21.04
CA LYS A 132 -10.80 -10.35 20.38
C LYS A 132 -11.59 -10.78 19.14
N GLU A 133 -12.82 -10.30 19.02
CA GLU A 133 -13.75 -10.64 17.93
C GLU A 133 -13.42 -9.89 16.65
N SER A 134 -13.69 -10.55 15.53
CA SER A 134 -13.60 -9.98 14.19
C SER A 134 -14.64 -8.88 14.03
N LEU A 135 -14.26 -7.77 13.40
CA LEU A 135 -15.18 -6.69 13.01
C LEU A 135 -15.94 -7.07 11.75
N ILE A 136 -15.22 -7.66 10.80
CA ILE A 136 -15.76 -8.27 9.58
C ILE A 136 -14.82 -9.40 9.14
N ASP A 137 -15.41 -10.54 8.83
CA ASP A 137 -14.68 -11.71 8.36
C ASP A 137 -14.54 -11.73 6.85
N GLN A 138 -13.33 -12.05 6.38
CA GLN A 138 -13.10 -12.42 5.01
C GLN A 138 -13.63 -13.84 4.78
N THR A 139 -14.47 -13.98 3.75
CA THR A 139 -14.95 -15.29 3.29
C THR A 139 -14.63 -15.48 1.81
N TYR A 140 -14.52 -16.74 1.40
CA TYR A 140 -14.25 -17.14 0.02
C TYR A 140 -15.34 -18.12 -0.42
N GLY A 141 -16.36 -17.62 -1.13
CA GLY A 141 -17.54 -18.41 -1.52
C GLY A 141 -17.35 -19.31 -2.75
N GLY A 142 -16.10 -19.67 -3.06
CA GLY A 142 -15.71 -20.45 -4.24
C GLY A 142 -16.07 -19.77 -5.57
N LEU A 143 -16.18 -20.56 -6.64
CA LEU A 143 -16.41 -20.08 -8.01
C LEU A 143 -17.55 -19.07 -8.15
N SER A 144 -18.68 -19.29 -7.47
CA SER A 144 -19.83 -18.38 -7.56
C SER A 144 -19.52 -17.00 -7.01
N ASP A 145 -18.68 -16.92 -5.98
CA ASP A 145 -18.28 -15.66 -5.38
C ASP A 145 -17.16 -14.99 -6.16
N TYR A 146 -16.20 -15.78 -6.65
CA TYR A 146 -15.15 -15.30 -7.54
C TYR A 146 -15.73 -14.68 -8.81
N GLU A 147 -16.78 -15.29 -9.39
CA GLU A 147 -17.48 -14.73 -10.55
C GLU A 147 -18.17 -13.41 -10.23
N ARG A 148 -18.89 -13.32 -9.10
CA ARG A 148 -19.50 -12.05 -8.67
C ARG A 148 -18.46 -10.97 -8.43
N HIS A 149 -17.33 -11.32 -7.81
CA HIS A 149 -16.24 -10.38 -7.57
C HIS A 149 -15.62 -9.91 -8.88
N PHE A 150 -15.39 -10.81 -9.85
CA PHE A 150 -14.89 -10.44 -11.18
C PHE A 150 -15.81 -9.41 -11.84
N TYR A 151 -17.12 -9.67 -11.87
CA TYR A 151 -18.08 -8.75 -12.51
C TYR A 151 -18.25 -7.43 -11.76
N ASP A 152 -17.99 -7.39 -10.44
CA ASP A 152 -17.94 -6.14 -9.67
C ASP A 152 -16.77 -5.24 -10.10
N VAL A 153 -15.61 -5.82 -10.41
CA VAL A 153 -14.41 -5.07 -10.80
C VAL A 153 -14.24 -4.93 -12.32
N LEU A 154 -14.99 -5.70 -13.13
CA LEU A 154 -14.90 -5.67 -14.59
C LEU A 154 -15.04 -4.25 -15.19
N PRO A 155 -15.99 -3.39 -14.76
CA PRO A 155 -16.07 -2.03 -15.28
C PRO A 155 -14.80 -1.21 -15.07
N ALA A 156 -14.04 -1.49 -14.00
CA ALA A 156 -12.75 -0.87 -13.77
C ALA A 156 -11.69 -1.39 -14.76
N PHE A 157 -11.66 -2.70 -15.03
CA PHE A 157 -10.73 -3.30 -16.00
C PHE A 157 -10.94 -2.80 -17.43
N GLU A 158 -12.17 -2.40 -17.78
CA GLU A 158 -12.50 -1.82 -19.08
C GLU A 158 -12.20 -0.31 -19.18
N ASP A 159 -11.91 0.36 -18.05
CA ASP A 159 -11.55 1.78 -18.06
C ASP A 159 -10.15 1.98 -18.67
N LYS A 160 -10.03 2.90 -19.63
CA LYS A 160 -8.77 3.24 -20.30
C LYS A 160 -7.66 3.72 -19.37
N ARG A 161 -8.01 4.17 -18.15
CA ARG A 161 -7.08 4.62 -17.11
C ARG A 161 -6.51 3.44 -16.31
N TYR A 162 -7.05 2.23 -16.47
CA TYR A 162 -6.60 1.07 -15.71
C TYR A 162 -5.18 0.67 -16.10
N VAL A 163 -4.33 0.46 -15.10
CA VAL A 163 -2.93 0.05 -15.32
C VAL A 163 -2.87 -1.38 -15.83
N THR A 164 -2.14 -1.58 -16.93
CA THR A 164 -1.87 -2.90 -17.50
C THR A 164 -0.38 -3.27 -17.44
N VAL A 165 -0.10 -4.57 -17.45
CA VAL A 165 1.23 -5.15 -17.60
C VAL A 165 1.11 -6.23 -18.68
N ASP A 166 1.94 -6.16 -19.73
CA ASP A 166 1.84 -7.03 -20.90
C ASP A 166 0.43 -6.99 -21.54
N GLY A 167 -0.21 -5.83 -21.49
CA GLY A 167 -1.58 -5.62 -21.97
C GLY A 167 -2.69 -6.26 -21.14
N LYS A 168 -2.39 -6.83 -19.96
CA LYS A 168 -3.39 -7.39 -19.01
C LYS A 168 -3.62 -6.44 -17.83
N PRO A 169 -4.86 -6.23 -17.33
CA PRO A 169 -5.12 -5.46 -16.11
C PRO A 169 -4.32 -5.98 -14.91
N PHE A 170 -3.60 -5.08 -14.22
CA PHE A 170 -2.91 -5.37 -12.97
C PHE A 170 -3.90 -5.58 -11.81
N PHE A 171 -3.78 -6.66 -11.05
CA PHE A 171 -4.61 -6.89 -9.86
C PHE A 171 -3.79 -7.51 -8.74
N LEU A 172 -3.61 -6.78 -7.64
CA LEU A 172 -2.82 -7.24 -6.49
C LEU A 172 -3.71 -7.95 -5.45
N ILE A 173 -3.20 -9.02 -4.87
CA ILE A 173 -3.82 -9.77 -3.77
C ILE A 173 -2.98 -9.59 -2.51
N PHE A 174 -3.55 -9.02 -1.45
CA PHE A 174 -2.80 -8.68 -0.24
C PHE A 174 -2.40 -9.90 0.61
N ALA A 175 -3.31 -10.85 0.79
CA ALA A 175 -3.14 -12.06 1.57
C ALA A 175 -3.34 -13.31 0.67
N PRO A 176 -2.46 -13.53 -0.33
CA PRO A 176 -2.65 -14.58 -1.33
C PRO A 176 -2.77 -15.98 -0.71
N ALA A 177 -2.05 -16.24 0.40
CA ALA A 177 -2.10 -17.50 1.13
C ALA A 177 -3.40 -17.73 1.93
N GLU A 178 -4.27 -16.73 2.10
CA GLU A 178 -5.57 -16.90 2.76
C GLU A 178 -6.66 -17.40 1.79
N ILE A 179 -6.43 -17.31 0.48
CA ILE A 179 -7.34 -17.88 -0.53
C ILE A 179 -7.24 -19.41 -0.44
N PRO A 180 -8.34 -20.15 -0.24
CA PRO A 180 -8.29 -21.61 -0.06
C PRO A 180 -7.65 -22.35 -1.22
N ASP A 181 -7.93 -21.91 -2.45
CA ASP A 181 -7.30 -22.37 -3.68
C ASP A 181 -7.11 -21.17 -4.63
N SER A 182 -5.90 -20.60 -4.62
CA SER A 182 -5.57 -19.48 -5.51
C SER A 182 -5.64 -19.88 -6.98
N ARG A 183 -5.39 -21.15 -7.33
CA ARG A 183 -5.42 -21.60 -8.71
C ARG A 183 -6.84 -21.65 -9.24
N GLU A 184 -7.79 -22.14 -8.44
CA GLU A 184 -9.22 -22.10 -8.78
C GLU A 184 -9.69 -20.65 -9.03
N PHE A 185 -9.32 -19.72 -8.14
CA PHE A 185 -9.63 -18.30 -8.28
C PHE A 185 -9.02 -17.69 -9.56
N ILE A 186 -7.71 -17.85 -9.76
CA ILE A 186 -7.00 -17.30 -10.92
C ILE A 186 -7.55 -17.89 -12.21
N ASP A 187 -7.69 -19.21 -12.32
CA ASP A 187 -8.20 -19.85 -13.53
C ASP A 187 -9.65 -19.44 -13.82
N CYS A 188 -10.48 -19.22 -12.79
CA CYS A 188 -11.82 -18.65 -12.94
C CYS A 188 -11.77 -17.26 -13.59
N TRP A 189 -10.95 -16.36 -13.05
CA TRP A 189 -10.85 -14.99 -13.55
C TRP A 189 -10.18 -14.90 -14.91
N GLN A 190 -9.18 -15.73 -15.21
CA GLN A 190 -8.58 -15.78 -16.55
C GLN A 190 -9.62 -16.22 -17.61
N ARG A 191 -10.48 -17.21 -17.28
CA ARG A 191 -11.59 -17.60 -18.17
C ARG A 191 -12.61 -16.49 -18.36
N LEU A 192 -12.97 -15.79 -17.28
CA LEU A 192 -13.94 -14.69 -17.34
C LEU A 192 -13.35 -13.49 -18.10
N ALA A 193 -12.08 -13.16 -17.91
CA ALA A 193 -11.34 -12.14 -18.65
C ALA A 193 -11.43 -12.41 -20.16
N ALA A 194 -11.07 -13.63 -20.60
CA ALA A 194 -11.15 -14.02 -22.00
C ALA A 194 -12.58 -13.95 -22.57
N ARG A 195 -13.59 -14.34 -21.78
CA ARG A 195 -15.01 -14.25 -22.18
C ARG A 195 -15.52 -12.82 -22.35
N ASN A 196 -14.94 -11.86 -21.61
CA ASN A 196 -15.30 -10.44 -21.68
C ASN A 196 -14.31 -9.64 -22.56
N GLY A 197 -13.52 -10.31 -23.41
CA GLY A 197 -12.64 -9.64 -24.38
C GLY A 197 -11.34 -9.06 -23.82
N LEU A 198 -11.01 -9.36 -22.55
CA LEU A 198 -9.70 -9.03 -21.97
C LEU A 198 -8.67 -10.10 -22.37
N THR A 199 -7.41 -9.69 -22.53
CA THR A 199 -6.25 -10.56 -22.82
C THR A 199 -5.91 -11.54 -21.70
N GLY A 200 -6.40 -11.26 -20.49
CA GLY A 200 -6.14 -11.96 -19.24
C GLY A 200 -6.06 -10.94 -18.10
N ILE A 201 -5.74 -11.39 -16.89
CA ILE A 201 -5.43 -10.53 -15.73
C ILE A 201 -3.97 -10.77 -15.34
N HIS A 202 -3.23 -9.73 -14.97
CA HIS A 202 -1.89 -9.85 -14.40
C HIS A 202 -1.99 -9.85 -12.88
N PHE A 203 -1.93 -11.04 -12.27
CA PHE A 203 -2.10 -11.22 -10.83
C PHE A 203 -0.79 -11.03 -10.08
N VAL A 204 -0.83 -10.17 -9.05
CA VAL A 204 0.34 -9.90 -8.20
C VAL A 204 0.08 -10.36 -6.77
N ALA A 205 0.86 -11.32 -6.29
CA ALA A 205 0.83 -11.75 -4.90
C ALA A 205 1.61 -10.78 -4.01
N HIS A 206 1.07 -10.35 -2.88
CA HIS A 206 1.81 -9.57 -1.89
C HIS A 206 2.49 -10.47 -0.86
N THR A 207 3.72 -10.15 -0.46
CA THR A 207 4.40 -10.84 0.65
C THR A 207 5.38 -9.95 1.42
N TYR A 208 5.55 -10.27 2.70
CA TYR A 208 6.63 -9.75 3.54
C TYR A 208 7.88 -10.66 3.55
N GLN A 209 7.83 -11.79 2.84
CA GLN A 209 8.85 -12.83 2.84
C GLN A 209 9.39 -13.03 1.41
N PRO A 210 10.62 -12.57 1.11
CA PRO A 210 11.23 -12.77 -0.21
C PRO A 210 11.31 -14.24 -0.65
N ASN A 211 11.36 -15.17 0.30
CA ASN A 211 11.44 -16.60 0.00
C ASN A 211 10.12 -17.19 -0.53
N ASP A 212 9.01 -16.46 -0.45
CA ASP A 212 7.70 -16.94 -0.91
C ASP A 212 7.51 -16.73 -2.43
N ILE A 213 8.43 -16.03 -3.11
CA ILE A 213 8.25 -15.64 -4.51
C ILE A 213 7.97 -16.87 -5.40
N ASP A 214 8.83 -17.89 -5.36
CA ASP A 214 8.67 -19.07 -6.20
C ASP A 214 7.42 -19.87 -5.86
N ASN A 215 7.03 -19.88 -4.58
CA ASN A 215 5.79 -20.51 -4.13
C ASN A 215 4.58 -19.83 -4.77
N PHE A 216 4.47 -18.50 -4.70
CA PHE A 216 3.35 -17.79 -5.31
C PHE A 216 3.34 -17.91 -6.83
N LEU A 217 4.49 -17.85 -7.50
CA LEU A 217 4.53 -18.10 -8.94
C LEU A 217 4.02 -19.50 -9.29
N SER A 218 4.37 -20.52 -8.50
CA SER A 218 3.86 -21.88 -8.70
C SER A 218 2.34 -22.01 -8.51
N MET A 219 1.73 -21.13 -7.71
CA MET A 219 0.28 -21.06 -7.48
C MET A 219 -0.48 -20.37 -8.63
N GLY A 220 0.22 -19.82 -9.62
CA GLY A 220 -0.36 -19.22 -10.83
C GLY A 220 -0.37 -17.70 -10.87
N TYR A 221 0.25 -17.02 -9.90
CA TYR A 221 0.45 -15.57 -9.95
C TYR A 221 1.49 -15.20 -11.02
N ASP A 222 1.28 -14.08 -11.72
CA ASP A 222 2.21 -13.59 -12.74
C ASP A 222 3.44 -12.91 -12.12
N ALA A 223 3.25 -12.22 -10.97
CA ALA A 223 4.30 -11.53 -10.25
C ALA A 223 4.08 -11.50 -8.73
N VAL A 224 5.09 -11.02 -8.00
CA VAL A 224 5.07 -10.91 -6.54
C VAL A 224 5.53 -9.53 -6.11
N ASN A 225 4.70 -8.80 -5.37
CA ASN A 225 5.09 -7.59 -4.66
C ASN A 225 5.79 -7.95 -3.33
N VAL A 226 7.06 -7.56 -3.20
CA VAL A 226 7.89 -7.87 -2.02
C VAL A 226 8.01 -6.65 -1.12
N VAL A 227 7.59 -6.79 0.14
CA VAL A 227 7.67 -5.72 1.15
C VAL A 227 8.59 -6.09 2.29
N ARG A 228 9.78 -5.48 2.32
CA ARG A 228 10.80 -5.78 3.34
C ARG A 228 10.78 -4.83 4.54
N LEU A 229 9.65 -4.17 4.80
CA LEU A 229 9.48 -3.17 5.87
C LEU A 229 9.97 -3.62 7.25
N PHE A 230 9.70 -4.87 7.63
CA PHE A 230 10.07 -5.44 8.93
C PHE A 230 11.35 -6.27 8.90
N GLU A 231 12.06 -6.30 7.78
CA GLU A 231 13.20 -7.19 7.58
C GLU A 231 14.35 -6.87 8.53
N TYR A 232 14.63 -5.58 8.73
CA TYR A 232 15.61 -5.15 9.72
C TYR A 232 15.25 -5.62 11.13
N GLN A 233 13.97 -5.64 11.49
CA GLN A 233 13.53 -6.10 12.82
C GLN A 233 13.68 -7.62 12.98
N ARG A 234 13.53 -8.36 11.87
CA ARG A 234 13.66 -9.80 11.82
C ARG A 234 15.12 -10.24 11.96
N ILE A 235 15.99 -9.74 11.09
CA ILE A 235 17.37 -10.24 10.92
C ILE A 235 18.47 -9.20 11.21
N GLY A 236 18.18 -7.91 11.13
CA GLY A 236 19.19 -6.84 11.21
C GLY A 236 19.40 -6.22 12.59
N ILE A 237 18.41 -6.34 13.49
CA ILE A 237 18.46 -5.73 14.82
C ILE A 237 19.23 -6.60 15.82
N SER A 238 20.19 -5.98 16.52
CA SER A 238 21.03 -6.68 17.51
C SER A 238 20.23 -7.17 18.72
N PHE A 239 20.72 -8.22 19.37
CA PHE A 239 20.08 -8.76 20.59
C PHE A 239 19.96 -7.69 21.69
N VAL A 240 21.00 -6.86 21.86
CA VAL A 240 20.99 -5.74 22.82
C VAL A 240 19.85 -4.76 22.48
N GLN A 241 19.71 -4.37 21.22
CA GLN A 241 18.64 -3.47 20.80
C GLN A 241 17.25 -4.10 20.96
N LYS A 242 17.09 -5.42 20.74
CA LYS A 242 15.84 -6.14 21.03
C LYS A 242 15.47 -6.06 22.51
N VAL A 243 16.45 -6.28 23.41
CA VAL A 243 16.24 -6.19 24.86
C VAL A 243 15.92 -4.75 25.28
N LEU A 244 16.67 -3.77 24.79
CA LEU A 244 16.41 -2.34 25.08
C LEU A 244 15.00 -1.93 24.64
N ASN A 245 14.57 -2.31 23.43
CA ASN A 245 13.22 -2.04 22.95
C ASN A 245 12.15 -2.75 23.80
N LYS A 246 12.41 -3.96 24.29
CA LYS A 246 11.51 -4.64 25.22
C LYS A 246 11.40 -3.88 26.55
N VAL A 247 12.51 -3.47 27.15
CA VAL A 247 12.51 -2.67 28.40
C VAL A 247 11.80 -1.34 28.20
N ASN A 248 12.11 -0.64 27.11
CA ASN A 248 11.48 0.62 26.73
C ASN A 248 9.95 0.52 26.64
N ARG A 249 9.46 -0.57 26.06
CA ARG A 249 8.03 -0.83 25.93
C ARG A 249 7.35 -1.18 27.25
N GLU A 250 7.94 -2.10 28.03
CA GLU A 250 7.29 -2.57 29.26
C GLU A 250 7.39 -1.55 30.41
N VAL A 251 8.51 -0.84 30.53
CA VAL A 251 8.78 0.11 31.63
C VAL A 251 8.34 1.53 31.27
N PHE A 252 8.83 2.05 30.15
CA PHE A 252 8.63 3.46 29.78
C PHE A 252 7.43 3.67 28.86
N LYS A 253 6.77 2.58 28.42
CA LYS A 253 5.67 2.61 27.44
C LYS A 253 6.06 3.28 26.12
N HIS A 254 7.37 3.30 25.82
CA HIS A 254 7.87 3.75 24.54
C HIS A 254 7.59 2.65 23.50
N GLY A 255 7.09 3.03 22.32
CA GLY A 255 6.90 2.08 21.22
C GLY A 255 8.21 1.37 20.82
N PHE A 256 8.10 0.27 20.09
CA PHE A 256 9.29 -0.27 19.42
C PHE A 256 9.77 0.76 18.40
N TRP A 257 11.07 1.07 18.39
CA TRP A 257 11.63 1.89 17.34
C TRP A 257 13.01 1.41 16.89
N CYS A 258 13.33 1.73 15.64
CA CYS A 258 14.67 1.62 15.06
C CYS A 258 14.96 2.82 14.16
N GLN A 259 16.23 3.03 13.83
CA GLN A 259 16.68 4.10 12.97
C GLN A 259 16.35 3.80 11.50
N TYR A 260 15.69 4.74 10.78
CA TYR A 260 15.36 4.56 9.37
C TYR A 260 16.61 4.27 8.52
N LYS A 261 17.70 5.00 8.76
CA LYS A 261 18.99 4.82 8.06
C LYS A 261 19.56 3.41 8.14
N ASP A 262 19.19 2.65 9.17
CA ASP A 262 19.66 1.27 9.35
C ASP A 262 18.66 0.28 8.75
N ALA A 263 17.36 0.56 8.90
CA ALA A 263 16.30 -0.25 8.30
C ALA A 263 16.30 -0.20 6.76
N MET A 264 16.53 0.98 6.16
CA MET A 264 16.47 1.17 4.71
C MET A 264 17.45 0.29 3.92
N LYS A 265 18.55 -0.14 4.57
CA LYS A 265 19.54 -1.06 3.99
C LYS A 265 18.97 -2.46 3.71
N TYR A 266 17.78 -2.76 4.22
CA TYR A 266 17.11 -4.05 4.12
C TYR A 266 15.79 -3.97 3.35
N PHE A 267 15.39 -2.78 2.86
CA PHE A 267 14.10 -2.61 2.18
C PHE A 267 14.06 -3.17 0.76
N SER A 268 15.24 -3.42 0.17
CA SER A 268 15.40 -4.00 -1.16
C SER A 268 16.45 -5.11 -1.12
N GLY A 269 16.37 -6.06 -2.05
CA GLY A 269 17.29 -7.19 -2.16
C GLY A 269 17.49 -7.65 -3.60
N LYS A 270 18.39 -8.63 -3.79
CA LYS A 270 18.74 -9.14 -5.13
C LYS A 270 17.55 -9.79 -5.84
N GLU A 271 16.60 -10.33 -5.09
CA GLU A 271 15.37 -10.88 -5.66
C GLU A 271 14.56 -9.84 -6.45
N ASP A 272 14.72 -8.56 -6.13
CA ASP A 272 14.04 -7.46 -6.83
C ASP A 272 14.54 -7.28 -8.26
N GLU A 273 15.68 -7.87 -8.65
CA GLU A 273 16.18 -7.87 -10.04
C GLU A 273 15.33 -8.78 -10.96
N ARG A 274 14.54 -9.70 -10.39
CA ARG A 274 13.71 -10.62 -11.17
C ARG A 274 12.56 -9.89 -11.87
N GLU A 275 12.28 -10.27 -13.11
CA GLU A 275 11.17 -9.71 -13.91
C GLU A 275 9.84 -9.68 -13.15
N ASN A 276 9.54 -10.79 -12.47
CA ASN A 276 8.29 -11.03 -11.76
C ASN A 276 8.33 -10.69 -10.25
N ALA A 277 9.27 -9.85 -9.82
CA ALA A 277 9.32 -9.34 -8.45
C ALA A 277 9.19 -7.81 -8.46
N TYR A 278 8.16 -7.26 -7.83
CA TYR A 278 7.93 -5.82 -7.77
C TYR A 278 8.33 -5.30 -6.37
N PRO A 279 9.46 -4.58 -6.24
CA PRO A 279 9.91 -4.09 -4.95
C PRO A 279 8.99 -2.99 -4.41
N THR A 280 9.10 -2.76 -3.10
CA THR A 280 8.39 -1.66 -2.43
C THR A 280 9.33 -0.59 -1.89
N ILE A 281 9.07 0.65 -2.25
CA ILE A 281 9.72 1.83 -1.65
C ILE A 281 8.93 2.33 -0.45
N ILE A 282 9.63 2.61 0.64
CA ILE A 282 9.06 2.91 1.96
C ILE A 282 9.57 4.28 2.44
N PRO A 283 8.74 5.34 2.49
CA PRO A 283 9.17 6.66 2.91
C PRO A 283 9.35 6.77 4.42
N ASN A 284 8.49 6.12 5.21
CA ASN A 284 8.41 6.25 6.65
C ASN A 284 7.49 5.16 7.22
N TRP A 285 7.48 4.99 8.54
CA TRP A 285 6.56 4.08 9.23
C TRP A 285 6.44 4.46 10.70
N ASP A 286 5.21 4.54 11.19
CA ASP A 286 4.88 4.81 12.58
C ASP A 286 3.44 4.36 12.87
N HIS A 287 3.31 3.13 13.36
CA HIS A 287 2.00 2.54 13.68
C HIS A 287 1.47 2.94 15.07
N SER A 288 2.15 3.87 15.76
CA SER A 288 1.75 4.31 17.10
C SER A 288 0.40 5.03 17.18
N PRO A 289 -0.12 5.73 16.15
CA PRO A 289 -1.47 6.28 16.18
C PRO A 289 -2.56 5.21 16.39
N ARG A 290 -2.39 4.02 15.80
CA ARG A 290 -3.35 2.91 15.95
C ARG A 290 -3.09 2.06 17.19
N THR A 291 -1.82 1.81 17.53
CA THR A 291 -1.43 0.77 18.51
C THR A 291 -0.65 1.27 19.73
N GLY A 292 -0.42 2.57 19.83
CA GLY A 292 0.32 3.20 20.92
C GLY A 292 1.69 2.54 21.12
N ARG A 293 1.99 2.13 22.36
CA ARG A 293 3.27 1.50 22.74
C ARG A 293 3.57 0.16 22.04
N TYR A 294 2.60 -0.45 21.37
CA TYR A 294 2.83 -1.69 20.62
C TYR A 294 3.18 -1.43 19.14
N GLY A 295 3.08 -0.19 18.69
CA GLY A 295 3.46 0.20 17.34
C GLY A 295 4.97 0.14 17.12
N ALA A 296 5.35 -0.27 15.91
CA ALA A 296 6.72 -0.13 15.42
C ALA A 296 6.90 1.23 14.75
N ILE A 297 8.07 1.83 14.94
CA ILE A 297 8.38 3.19 14.48
C ILE A 297 9.75 3.20 13.78
N LEU A 298 9.80 3.71 12.56
CA LEU A 298 11.04 4.09 11.87
C LEU A 298 11.37 5.53 12.26
N LYS A 299 12.30 5.65 13.21
CA LYS A 299 12.76 6.92 13.76
C LYS A 299 13.70 7.63 12.78
N ASP A 300 13.61 8.96 12.76
CA ASP A 300 14.49 9.85 11.98
C ASP A 300 14.47 9.56 10.47
N SER A 301 13.30 9.19 9.90
CA SER A 301 13.13 9.20 8.45
C SER A 301 13.14 10.63 7.92
N THR A 302 13.84 10.83 6.80
CA THR A 302 13.94 12.13 6.12
C THR A 302 13.80 11.95 4.60
N PRO A 303 13.38 13.00 3.88
CA PRO A 303 13.37 13.00 2.41
C PRO A 303 14.67 12.52 1.77
N GLN A 304 15.83 12.89 2.32
CA GLN A 304 17.13 12.51 1.77
C GLN A 304 17.44 11.01 1.95
N LEU A 305 17.02 10.42 3.07
CA LEU A 305 17.18 8.98 3.29
C LEU A 305 16.22 8.19 2.39
N PHE A 306 14.98 8.69 2.24
CA PHE A 306 14.02 8.11 1.32
C PHE A 306 14.52 8.17 -0.13
N GLN A 307 15.04 9.31 -0.59
CA GLN A 307 15.64 9.44 -1.92
C GLN A 307 16.69 8.36 -2.18
N LYS A 308 17.63 8.16 -1.23
CA LYS A 308 18.67 7.12 -1.35
C LYS A 308 18.07 5.72 -1.47
N HIS A 309 17.03 5.42 -0.69
CA HIS A 309 16.34 4.14 -0.76
C HIS A 309 15.63 3.95 -2.12
N VAL A 310 14.99 4.99 -2.66
CA VAL A 310 14.39 4.94 -3.99
C VAL A 310 15.46 4.71 -5.06
N GLU A 311 16.56 5.46 -5.05
CA GLU A 311 17.69 5.29 -5.99
C GLU A 311 18.24 3.84 -5.96
N GLN A 312 18.43 3.27 -4.77
CA GLN A 312 18.88 1.89 -4.61
C GLN A 312 17.89 0.87 -5.20
N THR A 313 16.59 1.11 -5.00
CA THR A 313 15.53 0.22 -5.50
C THR A 313 15.38 0.31 -7.01
N VAL A 314 15.40 1.53 -7.55
CA VAL A 314 15.33 1.78 -9.00
C VAL A 314 16.49 1.10 -9.70
N HIS A 315 17.71 1.23 -9.18
CA HIS A 315 18.90 0.61 -9.76
C HIS A 315 18.75 -0.91 -9.97
N LEU A 316 18.09 -1.61 -9.04
CA LEU A 316 17.88 -3.07 -9.13
C LEU A 316 16.94 -3.47 -10.26
N ILE A 317 16.03 -2.59 -10.67
CA ILE A 317 14.99 -2.93 -11.66
C ILE A 317 15.25 -2.35 -13.05
N LEU A 318 16.29 -1.54 -13.25
CA LEU A 318 16.57 -0.88 -14.54
C LEU A 318 16.76 -1.86 -15.71
N ASN A 319 17.20 -3.08 -15.43
CA ASN A 319 17.47 -4.10 -16.46
C ASN A 319 16.25 -4.95 -16.83
N LYS A 320 15.09 -4.75 -16.20
CA LYS A 320 13.84 -5.42 -16.56
C LYS A 320 13.26 -4.88 -17.86
N ASP A 321 12.29 -5.59 -18.43
CA ASP A 321 11.47 -5.06 -19.51
C ASP A 321 10.65 -3.86 -19.01
N ASP A 322 10.37 -2.92 -19.91
CA ASP A 322 9.76 -1.63 -19.57
C ASP A 322 8.43 -1.77 -18.80
N ASP A 323 7.60 -2.76 -19.18
CA ASP A 323 6.32 -3.03 -18.52
C ASP A 323 6.48 -3.56 -17.09
N HIS A 324 7.61 -4.19 -16.76
CA HIS A 324 7.90 -4.83 -15.47
C HIS A 324 8.81 -4.00 -14.56
N ARG A 325 9.22 -2.80 -15.00
CA ARG A 325 9.93 -1.79 -14.18
C ARG A 325 9.00 -1.14 -13.14
N ILE A 326 8.22 -1.95 -12.44
CA ILE A 326 7.23 -1.53 -11.46
C ILE A 326 7.88 -1.45 -10.08
N VAL A 327 7.61 -0.35 -9.39
CA VAL A 327 7.90 -0.18 -7.96
C VAL A 327 6.61 0.20 -7.26
N ILE A 328 6.32 -0.48 -6.16
CA ILE A 328 5.17 -0.15 -5.32
C ILE A 328 5.59 0.90 -4.28
N LEU A 329 4.93 2.05 -4.27
CA LEU A 329 5.08 3.02 -3.20
C LEU A 329 4.12 2.67 -2.07
N LYS A 330 4.67 2.30 -0.92
CA LYS A 330 3.90 2.12 0.33
C LYS A 330 4.21 3.32 1.23
N SER A 331 3.38 4.37 1.25
CA SER A 331 2.13 4.57 0.50
C SER A 331 1.90 6.03 0.12
N TRP A 332 0.82 6.32 -0.61
CA TRP A 332 0.36 7.70 -0.83
C TRP A 332 -0.08 8.34 0.50
N ASN A 333 -1.07 7.75 1.17
CA ASN A 333 -1.84 8.40 2.24
C ASN A 333 -2.19 7.53 3.47
N GLU A 334 -1.40 6.52 3.84
CA GLU A 334 -1.62 5.76 5.10
C GLU A 334 -1.17 6.57 6.34
N TRP A 335 -1.90 7.65 6.64
CA TRP A 335 -1.53 8.62 7.69
C TRP A 335 -1.46 8.03 9.10
N ALA A 336 -2.37 7.13 9.48
CA ALA A 336 -2.34 6.52 10.81
C ALA A 336 -1.27 5.42 10.98
N GLU A 337 -0.67 4.96 9.88
CA GLU A 337 0.57 4.16 9.89
C GLU A 337 1.82 5.04 9.78
N GLY A 338 1.64 6.37 9.72
CA GLY A 338 2.71 7.33 9.46
C GLY A 338 3.49 7.04 8.18
N ASN A 339 2.85 6.33 7.24
CA ASN A 339 3.41 5.72 6.02
C ASN A 339 2.86 6.44 4.78
N TYR A 340 3.23 7.69 4.56
CA TYR A 340 2.69 8.54 3.51
C TYR A 340 3.79 9.37 2.85
N VAL A 341 3.52 9.82 1.62
CA VAL A 341 4.32 10.86 0.94
C VAL A 341 3.58 12.18 0.80
N GLU A 342 2.29 12.22 1.11
CA GLU A 342 1.51 13.46 1.11
C GLU A 342 2.17 14.57 1.97
N PRO A 343 2.02 15.85 1.59
CA PRO A 343 2.69 16.93 2.30
C PRO A 343 2.22 17.08 3.76
N ASP A 344 3.19 17.22 4.67
CA ASP A 344 2.97 17.52 6.08
C ASP A 344 3.65 18.84 6.49
N LEU A 345 3.35 19.34 7.69
CA LEU A 345 3.95 20.59 8.18
C LEU A 345 5.46 20.48 8.51
N ASN A 346 6.04 19.27 8.58
CA ASN A 346 7.44 19.09 8.96
C ASN A 346 8.37 19.07 7.74
N PHE A 347 7.97 18.40 6.67
CA PHE A 347 8.76 18.24 5.45
C PHE A 347 8.10 18.84 4.21
N GLY A 348 6.87 19.35 4.30
CA GLY A 348 6.13 19.84 3.13
C GLY A 348 6.13 18.79 2.04
N ARG A 349 6.53 19.19 0.83
CA ARG A 349 6.62 18.29 -0.34
C ARG A 349 7.92 17.48 -0.40
N GLY A 350 8.76 17.51 0.64
CA GLY A 350 10.10 16.93 0.58
C GLY A 350 10.16 15.46 0.15
N TYR A 351 9.25 14.60 0.62
CA TYR A 351 9.20 13.19 0.18
C TYR A 351 8.83 13.03 -1.29
N LEU A 352 7.95 13.88 -1.81
CA LEU A 352 7.56 13.91 -3.21
C LEU A 352 8.71 14.42 -4.10
N GLU A 353 9.40 15.48 -3.66
CA GLU A 353 10.59 16.00 -4.34
C GLU A 353 11.73 14.97 -4.38
N ALA A 354 11.93 14.25 -3.27
CA ALA A 354 12.87 13.14 -3.17
C ALA A 354 12.53 12.01 -4.15
N LEU A 355 11.26 11.61 -4.25
CA LEU A 355 10.79 10.62 -5.22
C LEU A 355 11.11 11.06 -6.65
N ARG A 356 10.67 12.27 -7.04
CA ARG A 356 10.90 12.82 -8.38
C ARG A 356 12.37 12.90 -8.72
N THR A 357 13.20 13.35 -7.78
CA THR A 357 14.65 13.47 -7.96
C THR A 357 15.31 12.11 -8.19
N ALA A 358 14.95 11.10 -7.40
CA ALA A 358 15.47 9.75 -7.54
C ALA A 358 15.12 9.14 -8.91
N LEU A 359 13.86 9.28 -9.35
CA LEU A 359 13.39 8.74 -10.63
C LEU A 359 14.04 9.41 -11.85
N GLN A 360 14.54 10.65 -11.72
CA GLN A 360 15.20 11.38 -12.80
C GLN A 360 16.71 11.13 -12.89
N LYS A 361 17.34 10.59 -11.84
CA LYS A 361 18.80 10.47 -11.73
C LYS A 361 19.39 9.42 -12.67
N ASP A 362 18.70 8.28 -12.82
CA ASP A 362 19.17 7.14 -13.60
C ASP A 362 18.71 7.17 -15.08
N ILE A 363 18.07 8.26 -15.49
CA ILE A 363 17.72 8.54 -16.91
C ILE A 363 18.89 9.27 -17.62
N ARG A 364 19.97 9.62 -16.91
CA ARG A 364 21.13 10.36 -17.45
C ARG A 364 22.30 9.49 -17.82
#